data_AF-A0A0P1AX17-F1
#
_entry.id   AF-A0A0P1AX17-F1
#
_cell.length_a   1.000
_cell.length_b   1.000
_cell.length_c   1.000
_cell.angle_alpha   90.00
_cell.angle_beta   90.00
_cell.angle_gamma   90.00
#
_symmetry.space_group_name_H-M   'P 1'
#
loop_
_entity.id
_entity.type
_entity.pdbx_description
1 polymer ?
#
loop_
_entity_poly.entity_id
_entity_poly.type
_entity_poly.pdbx_seq_one_letter_code
_entity_poly.pdbx_strand_id
1 'polypeptide(L)'
;MRSDASFPWTTCLSTYVAEGMETSSAVVEPFTPHQQVVTTFELLRQSSDSAIKKLAEDMQRYMVGRSDTKKLVLQTWLKNYVSPSTIFHILSPEYSVKTIVELFRKFHSLEALASRMLAYISDPLTVIKVAEMTPTGYWRIFLSHGFNNGRLIEKWYKYATMYIENNAESGLKISDVVKLISMTPHQKQTLKTFEENAAVAAHTNQMQREGPPAQKKLRTDS
;
A
#
# COMPACT_ATOMS: atom_id res chain seq x y z
N MET A 1 5.01 54.13 -10.07
CA MET A 1 3.81 53.45 -10.62
C MET A 1 3.84 52.01 -10.12
N ARG A 2 3.00 51.70 -9.12
CA ARG A 2 2.83 50.35 -8.57
C ARG A 2 1.52 49.81 -9.13
N SER A 3 1.57 48.66 -9.78
CA SER A 3 0.41 47.95 -10.30
C SER A 3 -0.07 46.95 -9.26
N ASP A 4 -1.21 47.24 -8.64
CA ASP A 4 -1.99 46.29 -7.87
C ASP A 4 -2.73 45.35 -8.83
N ALA A 5 -2.23 44.13 -8.98
CA ALA A 5 -2.94 43.05 -9.64
C ALA A 5 -3.73 42.26 -8.59
N SER A 6 -4.97 42.69 -8.37
CA SER A 6 -5.99 41.94 -7.64
C SER A 6 -6.41 40.72 -8.48
N PHE A 7 -6.03 39.51 -8.07
CA PHE A 7 -6.51 38.26 -8.67
C PHE A 7 -7.92 37.92 -8.16
N PRO A 8 -8.89 37.57 -9.04
CA PRO A 8 -10.27 37.32 -8.65
C PRO A 8 -10.50 35.81 -8.43
N TRP A 9 -10.40 35.33 -7.18
CA TRP A 9 -10.80 33.95 -6.84
C TRP A 9 -11.88 33.88 -5.75
N THR A 10 -12.51 35.00 -5.38
CA THR A 10 -13.57 35.03 -4.36
C THR A 10 -14.99 34.79 -4.87
N THR A 11 -15.20 34.55 -6.18
CA THR A 11 -16.57 34.53 -6.75
C THR A 11 -16.93 33.24 -7.49
N CYS A 12 -16.65 32.07 -6.92
CA CYS A 12 -17.20 30.82 -7.47
C CYS A 12 -17.46 29.76 -6.40
N LEU A 13 -18.48 29.98 -5.56
CA LEU A 13 -19.06 28.92 -4.71
C LEU A 13 -20.48 29.25 -4.20
N SER A 14 -21.30 29.95 -4.98
CA SER A 14 -22.66 30.37 -4.55
C SER A 14 -23.77 30.26 -5.61
N THR A 15 -23.64 29.44 -6.64
CA THR A 15 -24.71 29.36 -7.64
C THR A 15 -24.94 27.94 -8.12
N TYR A 16 -25.54 27.11 -7.27
CA TYR A 16 -26.26 25.90 -7.70
C TYR A 16 -27.26 25.44 -6.64
N VAL A 17 -28.17 26.31 -6.18
CA VAL A 17 -29.47 25.88 -5.62
C VAL A 17 -30.49 27.00 -5.86
N ALA A 18 -31.15 26.97 -7.01
CA ALA A 18 -32.40 27.67 -7.21
C ALA A 18 -33.20 26.90 -8.26
N GLU A 19 -33.92 25.87 -7.81
CA GLU A 19 -35.31 25.65 -8.18
C GLU A 19 -35.89 24.46 -7.39
N GLY A 20 -36.78 24.80 -6.46
CA GLY A 20 -37.82 23.92 -5.92
C GLY A 20 -37.37 22.68 -5.16
N MET A 21 -37.19 22.78 -3.83
CA MET A 21 -37.69 21.79 -2.88
C MET A 21 -37.44 22.23 -1.42
N GLU A 22 -38.41 21.87 -0.59
CA GLU A 22 -38.62 22.13 0.83
C GLU A 22 -37.38 22.45 1.68
N THR A 23 -37.52 23.53 2.47
CA THR A 23 -36.55 24.00 3.47
C THR A 23 -36.40 23.00 4.61
N SER A 24 -35.62 21.94 4.39
CA SER A 24 -34.94 21.28 5.50
C SER A 24 -33.77 22.17 5.91
N SER A 25 -33.95 22.90 7.00
CA SER A 25 -32.93 23.75 7.63
C SER A 25 -31.85 22.85 8.24
N ALA A 26 -31.03 22.26 7.36
CA ALA A 26 -29.77 21.66 7.78
C ALA A 26 -28.82 22.82 8.11
N VAL A 27 -28.51 22.97 9.39
CA VAL A 27 -27.45 23.86 9.85
C VAL A 27 -26.16 23.43 9.15
N VAL A 28 -25.75 24.19 8.13
CA VAL A 28 -24.46 24.00 7.46
C VAL A 28 -23.40 24.46 8.45
N GLU A 29 -22.80 23.53 9.19
CA GLU A 29 -21.71 23.86 10.10
C GLU A 29 -20.60 24.58 9.30
N PRO A 30 -20.19 25.78 9.74
CA PRO A 30 -19.16 26.54 9.05
C PRO A 30 -17.85 25.76 9.08
N PHE A 31 -17.22 25.61 7.91
CA PHE A 31 -15.92 24.96 7.80
C PHE A 31 -14.90 25.69 8.68
N THR A 32 -14.19 24.94 9.51
CA THR A 32 -13.03 25.45 10.22
C THR A 32 -11.92 25.83 9.22
N PRO A 33 -11.04 26.79 9.52
CA PRO A 33 -9.93 27.15 8.64
C PRO A 33 -9.06 25.95 8.22
N HIS A 34 -8.84 25.00 9.13
CA HIS A 34 -8.10 23.77 8.85
C HIS A 34 -8.82 22.86 7.85
N GLN A 35 -10.15 22.73 7.91
CA GLN A 35 -10.91 21.96 6.94
C GLN A 35 -10.86 22.59 5.55
N GLN A 36 -10.91 23.93 5.45
CA GLN A 36 -10.76 24.63 4.18
C GLN A 36 -9.39 24.35 3.56
N VAL A 37 -8.31 24.49 4.34
CA VAL A 37 -6.94 24.22 3.87
C VAL A 37 -6.78 22.78 3.39
N VAL A 38 -7.25 21.79 4.16
CA VAL A 38 -7.19 20.38 3.77
C VAL A 38 -7.97 20.11 2.48
N THR A 39 -9.15 20.70 2.35
CA THR A 39 -10.01 20.55 1.16
C THR A 39 -9.36 21.18 -0.07
N THR A 40 -8.78 22.37 0.07
CA THR A 40 -8.06 23.06 -1.00
C THR A 40 -6.90 22.22 -1.51
N PHE A 41 -6.07 21.68 -0.61
CA PHE A 41 -4.95 20.83 -1.04
C PHE A 41 -5.42 19.50 -1.64
N GLU A 42 -6.56 18.95 -1.22
CA GLU A 42 -7.14 17.79 -1.90
C GLU A 42 -7.61 18.10 -3.33
N LEU A 43 -8.20 19.27 -3.57
CA LEU A 43 -8.55 19.71 -4.92
C LEU A 43 -7.29 19.92 -5.78
N LEU A 44 -6.28 20.60 -5.24
CA LEU A 44 -5.02 20.85 -5.95
C LEU A 44 -4.27 19.57 -6.30
N ARG A 45 -4.35 18.53 -5.47
CA ARG A 45 -3.76 17.21 -5.73
C ARG A 45 -4.34 16.54 -6.99
N GLN A 46 -5.56 16.88 -7.36
CA GLN A 46 -6.24 16.36 -8.54
C GLN A 46 -5.91 17.16 -9.81
N SER A 47 -5.08 18.21 -9.71
CA SER A 47 -4.63 19.01 -10.84
C SER A 47 -3.87 18.16 -11.87
N SER A 48 -4.02 18.52 -13.15
CA SER A 48 -3.21 18.00 -14.25
C SER A 48 -1.78 18.55 -14.25
N ASP A 49 -1.56 19.68 -13.57
CA ASP A 49 -0.23 20.28 -13.42
C ASP A 49 0.58 19.47 -12.38
N SER A 50 1.70 18.90 -12.83
CA SER A 50 2.55 18.04 -12.02
C SER A 50 3.24 18.77 -10.87
N ALA A 51 3.55 20.07 -11.02
CA ALA A 51 4.16 20.87 -9.97
C ALA A 51 3.14 21.19 -8.87
N ILE A 52 1.91 21.59 -9.26
CA ILE A 52 0.82 21.84 -8.31
C ILE A 52 0.45 20.56 -7.57
N LYS A 53 0.30 19.45 -8.31
CA LYS A 53 0.00 18.15 -7.71
C LYS A 53 1.06 17.74 -6.69
N LYS A 54 2.33 17.84 -7.05
CA LYS A 54 3.44 17.49 -6.14
C LYS A 54 3.44 18.36 -4.88
N LEU A 55 3.27 19.68 -5.04
CA LEU A 55 3.16 20.60 -3.90
C LEU A 55 1.99 20.21 -2.97
N ALA A 56 0.84 19.87 -3.54
CA ALA A 56 -0.32 19.44 -2.78
C ALA A 56 -0.07 18.12 -2.03
N GLU A 57 0.59 17.15 -2.66
CA GLU A 57 0.99 15.88 -2.02
C GLU A 57 1.96 16.12 -0.86
N ASP A 58 2.97 16.99 -1.04
CA ASP A 58 3.92 17.37 0.01
C ASP A 58 3.22 18.08 1.18
N MET A 59 2.28 18.99 0.89
CA MET A 59 1.50 19.69 1.92
C MET A 59 0.55 18.75 2.66
N GLN A 60 -0.10 17.81 1.98
CA GLN A 60 -0.92 16.79 2.63
C GLN A 60 -0.07 15.89 3.53
N ARG A 61 1.12 15.49 3.09
CA ARG A 61 2.07 14.71 3.90
C ARG A 61 2.46 15.47 5.18
N TYR A 62 2.80 16.76 5.05
CA TYR A 62 3.10 17.63 6.18
C TYR A 62 1.93 17.71 7.18
N MET A 63 0.71 17.93 6.69
CA MET A 63 -0.50 18.00 7.53
C MET A 63 -0.81 16.67 8.23
N VAL A 64 -0.56 15.53 7.60
CA VAL A 64 -0.68 14.22 8.26
C VAL A 64 0.30 14.08 9.44
N GLY A 65 1.43 14.79 9.43
CA GLY A 65 2.38 14.78 10.55
C GLY A 65 1.83 15.46 11.82
N ARG A 66 0.93 16.44 11.67
CA ARG A 66 0.48 17.30 12.77
C ARG A 66 -0.78 16.77 13.44
N SER A 67 -0.89 16.92 14.76
CA SER A 67 -2.02 16.41 15.54
C SER A 67 -3.36 17.09 15.20
N ASP A 68 -3.32 18.38 14.86
CA ASP A 68 -4.47 19.25 14.57
C ASP A 68 -5.16 18.95 13.22
N THR A 69 -4.39 18.51 12.23
CA THR A 69 -4.84 18.36 10.83
C THR A 69 -4.88 16.92 10.35
N LYS A 70 -4.13 16.01 10.99
CA LYS A 70 -4.09 14.58 10.65
C LYS A 70 -5.46 13.94 10.50
N LYS A 71 -6.36 14.08 11.48
CA LYS A 71 -7.70 13.48 11.41
C LYS A 71 -8.49 14.00 10.21
N LEU A 72 -8.38 15.30 9.92
CA LEU A 72 -9.06 15.95 8.80
C LEU A 72 -8.55 15.44 7.46
N VAL A 73 -7.22 15.33 7.28
CA VAL A 73 -6.64 14.78 6.04
C VAL A 73 -7.10 13.34 5.81
N LEU A 74 -7.05 12.49 6.84
CA LEU A 74 -7.48 11.09 6.71
C LEU A 74 -8.98 10.98 6.41
N GLN A 75 -9.82 11.82 7.03
CA GLN A 75 -11.26 11.89 6.72
C GLN A 75 -11.51 12.35 5.28
N THR A 76 -10.77 13.36 4.81
CA THR A 76 -10.87 13.87 3.45
C THR A 76 -10.46 12.81 2.42
N TRP A 77 -9.40 12.04 2.67
CA TRP A 77 -9.03 10.91 1.81
C TRP A 77 -10.08 9.81 1.78
N LEU A 78 -10.69 9.49 2.93
CA LEU A 78 -11.79 8.54 2.99
C LEU A 78 -13.01 9.04 2.17
N LYS A 79 -13.41 10.30 2.37
CA LYS A 79 -14.55 10.93 1.67
C LYS A 79 -14.35 10.97 0.15
N ASN A 80 -13.12 11.25 -0.30
CA ASN A 80 -12.77 11.31 -1.72
C ASN A 80 -12.33 9.96 -2.30
N TYR A 81 -12.52 8.86 -1.57
CA TYR A 81 -12.18 7.50 -2.02
C TYR A 81 -10.73 7.34 -2.51
N VAL A 82 -9.79 8.12 -1.96
CA VAL A 82 -8.39 8.10 -2.39
C VAL A 82 -7.84 6.69 -2.24
N SER A 83 -7.15 6.21 -3.30
CA SER A 83 -6.68 4.83 -3.33
C SER A 83 -5.57 4.60 -2.31
N PRO A 84 -5.48 3.41 -1.70
CA PRO A 84 -4.37 3.08 -0.80
C PRO A 84 -2.98 3.24 -1.41
N SER A 85 -2.86 2.97 -2.72
CA SER A 85 -1.63 3.19 -3.48
C SER A 85 -1.21 4.65 -3.52
N THR A 86 -2.16 5.54 -3.80
CA THR A 86 -1.93 6.98 -3.79
C THR A 86 -1.53 7.48 -2.40
N ILE A 87 -2.25 7.07 -1.35
CA ILE A 87 -1.94 7.45 0.03
C ILE A 87 -0.55 6.96 0.43
N PHE A 88 -0.23 5.71 0.10
CA PHE A 88 1.08 5.15 0.37
C PHE A 88 2.18 5.92 -0.36
N HIS A 89 1.99 6.28 -1.63
CA HIS A 89 2.95 7.09 -2.39
C HIS A 89 3.14 8.49 -1.80
N ILE A 90 2.06 9.11 -1.30
CA ILE A 90 2.15 10.40 -0.62
C ILE A 90 2.96 10.26 0.66
N LEU A 91 2.80 9.19 1.43
CA LEU A 91 3.44 9.05 2.75
C LEU A 91 4.85 8.46 2.69
N SER A 92 5.15 7.55 1.76
CA SER A 92 6.39 6.77 1.74
C SER A 92 7.70 7.56 1.68
N PRO A 93 7.79 8.76 1.06
CA PRO A 93 9.05 9.50 1.01
C PRO A 93 9.60 9.92 2.38
N GLU A 94 8.73 10.14 3.37
CA GLU A 94 9.13 10.57 4.73
C GLU A 94 8.76 9.57 5.82
N TYR A 95 7.71 8.78 5.62
CA TYR A 95 7.24 7.84 6.62
C TYR A 95 7.67 6.41 6.27
N SER A 96 8.38 5.79 7.21
CA SER A 96 8.62 4.34 7.14
C SER A 96 7.28 3.60 7.10
N VAL A 97 7.26 2.42 6.47
CA VAL A 97 6.05 1.57 6.43
C VAL A 97 5.55 1.26 7.85
N LYS A 98 6.45 1.07 8.83
CA LYS A 98 6.08 0.90 10.24
C LYS A 98 5.28 2.10 10.74
N THR A 99 5.73 3.31 10.46
CA THR A 99 5.05 4.55 10.84
C THR A 99 3.69 4.68 10.17
N ILE A 100 3.58 4.32 8.90
CA ILE A 100 2.30 4.32 8.17
C ILE A 100 1.32 3.31 8.80
N VAL A 101 1.78 2.11 9.14
CA VAL A 101 0.95 1.11 9.82
C VAL A 101 0.48 1.59 11.19
N GLU A 102 1.39 2.16 11.99
CA GLU A 102 1.04 2.73 13.31
C GLU A 102 0.07 3.90 13.20
N LEU A 103 0.20 4.73 12.16
CA LEU A 103 -0.73 5.80 11.85
C LEU A 103 -2.14 5.22 11.67
N PHE A 104 -2.33 4.25 10.76
CA PHE A 104 -3.67 3.71 10.49
C PHE A 104 -4.24 2.84 11.62
N ARG A 105 -3.39 2.25 12.48
CA ARG A 105 -3.85 1.53 13.68
C ARG A 105 -4.51 2.46 14.70
N LYS A 106 -4.01 3.68 14.87
CA LYS A 106 -4.53 4.63 15.87
C LYS A 106 -5.88 5.25 15.52
N PHE A 107 -6.32 5.16 14.27
CA PHE A 107 -7.58 5.76 13.80
C PHE A 107 -8.67 4.71 13.58
N HIS A 108 -9.11 4.04 14.65
CA HIS A 108 -10.25 3.11 14.63
C HIS A 108 -11.54 3.77 14.10
N SER A 109 -11.71 5.08 14.28
CA SER A 109 -12.84 5.84 13.71
C SER A 109 -12.84 5.92 12.18
N LEU A 110 -11.79 5.44 11.51
CA LEU A 110 -11.64 5.38 10.06
C LEU A 110 -11.39 3.94 9.60
N GLU A 111 -12.08 2.99 10.23
CA GLU A 111 -11.92 1.54 10.03
C GLU A 111 -11.86 1.14 8.55
N ALA A 112 -12.71 1.71 7.70
CA ALA A 112 -12.72 1.43 6.27
C ALA A 112 -11.41 1.86 5.57
N LEU A 113 -10.88 3.05 5.87
CA LEU A 113 -9.62 3.52 5.30
C LEU A 113 -8.43 2.73 5.86
N ALA A 114 -8.41 2.54 7.18
CA ALA A 114 -7.39 1.77 7.86
C ALA A 114 -7.31 0.34 7.33
N SER A 115 -8.44 -0.34 7.19
CA SER A 115 -8.50 -1.71 6.66
C SER A 115 -7.99 -1.78 5.22
N ARG A 116 -8.36 -0.84 4.36
CA ARG A 116 -7.87 -0.78 2.97
C ARG A 116 -6.37 -0.50 2.90
N MET A 117 -5.86 0.40 3.74
CA MET A 117 -4.43 0.70 3.82
C MET A 117 -3.62 -0.49 4.34
N LEU A 118 -4.09 -1.13 5.41
CA LEU A 118 -3.44 -2.30 5.97
C LEU A 118 -3.47 -3.48 5.00
N ALA A 119 -4.58 -3.70 4.27
CA ALA A 119 -4.65 -4.70 3.22
C ALA A 119 -3.69 -4.40 2.06
N TYR A 120 -3.56 -3.14 1.68
CA TYR A 120 -2.64 -2.71 0.61
C TYR A 120 -1.16 -2.89 0.99
N ILE A 121 -0.78 -2.52 2.22
CA ILE A 121 0.57 -2.72 2.77
C ILE A 121 0.86 -4.21 3.00
N SER A 122 -0.18 -4.98 3.30
CA SER A 122 -0.11 -6.44 3.41
C SER A 122 0.10 -7.14 2.07
N ASP A 123 0.04 -6.43 0.94
CA ASP A 123 0.41 -7.00 -0.36
C ASP A 123 1.93 -6.90 -0.58
N PRO A 124 2.64 -8.02 -0.79
CA PRO A 124 4.08 -8.00 -0.95
C PRO A 124 4.53 -7.26 -2.20
N LEU A 125 3.70 -7.27 -3.25
CA LEU A 125 4.00 -6.54 -4.49
C LEU A 125 4.04 -5.02 -4.26
N THR A 126 3.35 -4.53 -3.24
CA THR A 126 3.41 -3.13 -2.79
C THR A 126 4.73 -2.83 -2.08
N VAL A 127 5.16 -3.72 -1.17
CA VAL A 127 6.35 -3.51 -0.34
C VAL A 127 7.65 -3.69 -1.13
N ILE A 128 7.64 -4.51 -2.19
CA ILE A 128 8.76 -4.71 -3.12
C ILE A 128 9.24 -3.41 -3.79
N LYS A 129 8.37 -2.40 -3.94
CA LYS A 129 8.76 -1.10 -4.53
C LYS A 129 9.45 -0.16 -3.54
N VAL A 130 9.37 -0.43 -2.24
CA VAL A 130 10.00 0.38 -1.18
C VAL A 130 11.18 -0.43 -0.65
N ALA A 131 12.32 -0.25 -1.30
CA ALA A 131 13.52 -1.11 -1.23
C ALA A 131 14.21 -1.27 0.15
N GLU A 132 13.54 -1.00 1.25
CA GLU A 132 14.15 -0.95 2.60
C GLU A 132 13.59 -2.00 3.57
N MET A 133 12.53 -2.72 3.20
CA MET A 133 12.00 -3.75 4.10
C MET A 133 12.75 -5.06 3.92
N THR A 134 13.10 -5.71 5.03
CA THR A 134 13.60 -7.10 5.01
C THR A 134 12.41 -8.07 5.12
N PRO A 135 12.52 -9.31 4.61
CA PRO A 135 11.51 -10.35 4.80
C PRO A 135 11.09 -10.56 6.26
N THR A 136 12.03 -10.42 7.20
CA THR A 136 11.77 -10.51 8.65
C THR A 136 10.97 -9.30 9.15
N GLY A 137 11.31 -8.09 8.69
CA GLY A 137 10.55 -6.87 9.00
C GLY A 137 9.12 -6.96 8.48
N TYR A 138 8.95 -7.43 7.25
CA TYR A 138 7.66 -7.69 6.63
C TYR A 138 6.85 -8.69 7.46
N TRP A 139 7.43 -9.83 7.86
CA TRP A 139 6.75 -10.81 8.72
C TRP A 139 6.27 -10.26 10.07
N ARG A 140 7.10 -9.46 10.76
CA ARG A 140 6.73 -8.88 12.06
C ARG A 140 5.49 -7.98 11.96
N ILE A 141 5.36 -7.25 10.85
CA ILE A 141 4.15 -6.48 10.58
C ILE A 141 2.96 -7.44 10.52
N PHE A 142 3.01 -8.56 9.78
CA PHE A 142 1.91 -9.54 9.73
C PHE A 142 1.49 -10.10 11.08
N LEU A 143 2.44 -10.52 11.92
CA LEU A 143 2.14 -11.03 13.25
C LEU A 143 1.37 -10.01 14.10
N SER A 144 1.74 -8.73 13.99
CA SER A 144 1.09 -7.66 14.74
C SER A 144 -0.36 -7.39 14.32
N HIS A 145 -0.83 -7.97 13.20
CA HIS A 145 -2.21 -7.85 12.74
C HIS A 145 -3.06 -9.09 13.02
N GLY A 146 -2.50 -10.12 13.68
CA GLY A 146 -3.24 -11.37 13.95
C GLY A 146 -3.68 -12.10 12.69
N PHE A 147 -3.13 -11.75 11.52
CA PHE A 147 -3.50 -12.35 10.26
C PHE A 147 -2.94 -13.77 10.18
N ASN A 148 -3.79 -14.75 10.47
CA ASN A 148 -3.49 -16.17 10.35
C ASN A 148 -4.14 -16.73 9.08
N ASN A 149 -3.69 -16.25 7.91
CA ASN A 149 -4.27 -16.60 6.61
C ASN A 149 -3.19 -17.15 5.69
N GLY A 150 -3.40 -18.36 5.15
CA GLY A 150 -2.45 -19.01 4.24
C GLY A 150 -2.09 -18.18 3.01
N ARG A 151 -3.01 -17.36 2.50
CA ARG A 151 -2.75 -16.45 1.37
C ARG A 151 -1.69 -15.40 1.69
N LEU A 152 -1.58 -14.98 2.95
CA LEU A 152 -0.58 -14.01 3.39
C LEU A 152 0.78 -14.67 3.62
N ILE A 153 0.79 -15.93 4.09
CA ILE A 153 2.02 -16.73 4.19
C ILE A 153 2.62 -16.97 2.80
N GLU A 154 1.79 -17.35 1.83
CA GLU A 154 2.19 -17.52 0.44
C GLU A 154 2.80 -16.24 -0.14
N LYS A 155 2.13 -15.11 0.10
CA LYS A 155 2.54 -13.77 -0.31
C LYS A 155 3.89 -13.39 0.31
N TRP A 156 4.05 -13.58 1.62
CA TRP A 156 5.32 -13.38 2.32
C TRP A 156 6.44 -14.26 1.75
N TYR A 157 6.16 -15.54 1.51
CA TYR A 157 7.14 -16.49 0.98
C TYR A 157 7.64 -16.07 -0.41
N LYS A 158 6.73 -15.71 -1.32
CA LYS A 158 7.07 -15.19 -2.65
C LYS A 158 8.00 -13.98 -2.57
N TYR A 159 7.71 -13.05 -1.66
CA TYR A 159 8.57 -11.88 -1.43
C TYR A 159 9.93 -12.24 -0.85
N ALA A 160 9.96 -13.12 0.16
CA ALA A 160 11.23 -13.56 0.76
C ALA A 160 12.15 -14.20 -0.29
N THR A 161 11.59 -15.03 -1.18
CA THR A 161 12.33 -15.62 -2.29
C THR A 161 12.87 -14.55 -3.25
N MET A 162 12.02 -13.65 -3.74
CA MET A 162 12.45 -12.56 -4.64
C MET A 162 13.50 -11.66 -4.00
N TYR A 163 13.35 -11.34 -2.71
CA TYR A 163 14.31 -10.52 -1.97
C TYR A 163 15.67 -11.21 -1.90
N ILE A 164 15.70 -12.50 -1.61
CA ILE A 164 16.94 -13.29 -1.54
C ILE A 164 17.60 -13.37 -2.93
N GLU A 165 16.82 -13.64 -3.98
CA GLU A 165 17.32 -13.70 -5.35
C GLU A 165 17.94 -12.37 -5.80
N ASN A 166 17.28 -11.26 -5.50
CA ASN A 166 17.79 -9.92 -5.83
C ASN A 166 18.97 -9.48 -4.94
N ASN A 167 19.21 -10.16 -3.81
CA ASN A 167 20.31 -9.88 -2.89
C ASN A 167 21.25 -11.10 -2.78
N ALA A 168 21.44 -11.86 -3.86
CA ALA A 168 22.13 -13.15 -3.86
C ALA A 168 23.57 -13.09 -3.28
N GLU A 169 24.23 -11.93 -3.33
CA GLU A 169 25.55 -11.70 -2.72
C GLU A 169 25.56 -11.84 -1.20
N SER A 170 24.39 -11.73 -0.55
CA SER A 170 24.24 -11.86 0.91
C SER A 170 24.37 -13.31 1.42
N GLY A 171 24.30 -14.32 0.55
CA GLY A 171 24.32 -15.73 0.92
C GLY A 171 23.13 -16.19 1.78
N LEU A 172 22.12 -15.33 1.99
CA LEU A 172 20.92 -15.64 2.76
C LEU A 172 20.12 -16.75 2.06
N LYS A 173 19.67 -17.74 2.82
CA LYS A 173 18.68 -18.72 2.35
C LYS A 173 17.33 -18.45 2.98
N ILE A 174 16.25 -18.89 2.32
CA ILE A 174 14.90 -18.72 2.85
C ILE A 174 14.73 -19.46 4.18
N SER A 175 15.43 -20.60 4.34
CA SER A 175 15.50 -21.34 5.60
C SER A 175 16.01 -20.50 6.76
N ASP A 176 16.92 -19.56 6.50
CA ASP A 176 17.52 -18.72 7.54
C ASP A 176 16.53 -17.61 7.95
N VAL A 177 15.82 -17.04 6.98
CA VAL A 177 14.71 -16.10 7.25
C VAL A 177 13.61 -16.77 8.07
N VAL A 178 13.20 -18.00 7.70
CA VAL A 178 12.18 -18.77 8.42
C VAL A 178 12.59 -19.05 9.87
N LYS A 179 13.87 -19.38 10.12
CA LYS A 179 14.39 -19.59 11.49
C LYS A 179 14.34 -18.33 12.34
N LEU A 180 14.51 -17.15 11.74
CA LEU A 180 14.48 -15.85 12.44
C LEU A 180 13.07 -15.40 12.81
N ILE A 181 12.05 -16.19 12.46
CA ILE A 181 10.65 -15.84 12.57
C ILE A 181 9.92 -16.82 13.51
N SER A 182 9.18 -16.29 14.48
CA SER A 182 8.27 -17.08 15.30
C SER A 182 6.98 -17.40 14.54
N MET A 183 6.87 -18.62 14.02
CA MET A 183 5.64 -19.14 13.38
C MET A 183 4.90 -20.11 14.30
N THR A 184 3.57 -20.02 14.29
CA THR A 184 2.69 -21.03 14.91
C THR A 184 2.77 -22.37 14.16
N PRO A 185 2.41 -23.51 14.79
CA PRO A 185 2.41 -24.81 14.12
C PRO A 185 1.61 -24.83 12.80
N HIS A 186 0.44 -24.17 12.79
CA HIS A 186 -0.41 -24.07 11.59
C HIS A 186 0.26 -23.28 10.45
N GLN A 187 0.96 -22.19 10.79
CA GLN A 187 1.72 -21.40 9.82
C GLN A 187 2.89 -22.19 9.24
N LYS A 188 3.61 -22.95 10.07
CA LYS A 188 4.71 -23.83 9.62
C LYS A 188 4.21 -24.91 8.67
N GLN A 189 3.06 -25.52 8.97
CA GLN A 189 2.46 -26.55 8.10
C GLN A 189 2.07 -25.95 6.75
N THR A 190 1.42 -24.78 6.77
CA THR A 190 1.01 -24.07 5.55
C THR A 190 2.23 -23.68 4.70
N LEU A 191 3.29 -23.18 5.33
CA LEU A 191 4.54 -22.86 4.65
C LEU A 191 5.17 -24.10 4.01
N LYS A 192 5.26 -25.21 4.74
CA LYS A 192 5.81 -26.47 4.23
C LYS A 192 5.06 -26.97 2.99
N THR A 193 3.73 -26.91 2.99
CA THR A 193 2.92 -27.26 1.81
C THR A 193 3.23 -26.35 0.62
N PHE A 194 3.48 -25.06 0.85
CA PHE A 194 3.89 -24.15 -0.23
C PHE A 194 5.30 -24.43 -0.75
N GLU A 195 6.26 -24.73 0.12
CA GLU A 195 7.63 -25.13 -0.26
C GLU A 195 7.60 -26.39 -1.13
N GLU A 196 6.83 -27.40 -0.72
CA GLU A 196 6.64 -28.65 -1.47
C GLU A 196 6.00 -28.38 -2.85
N ASN A 197 4.93 -27.59 -2.90
CA ASN A 197 4.27 -27.24 -4.16
C ASN A 197 5.20 -26.44 -5.11
N ALA A 198 6.03 -25.54 -4.57
CA ALA A 198 6.98 -24.77 -5.35
C ALA A 198 8.10 -25.68 -5.92
N ALA A 199 8.60 -26.63 -5.13
CA ALA A 199 9.58 -27.61 -5.58
C ALA A 199 9.01 -28.51 -6.69
N VAL A 200 7.76 -28.96 -6.55
CA VAL A 200 7.05 -29.74 -7.59
C VAL A 200 6.91 -28.93 -8.87
N ALA A 201 6.47 -27.67 -8.79
CA ALA A 201 6.33 -26.80 -9.95
C ALA A 201 7.68 -26.56 -10.67
N ALA A 202 8.76 -26.34 -9.92
CA ALA A 202 10.10 -26.20 -10.48
C ALA A 202 10.54 -27.47 -11.22
N HIS A 203 10.29 -28.65 -10.65
CA HIS A 203 10.61 -29.93 -11.28
C HIS A 203 9.78 -30.19 -12.54
N THR A 204 8.48 -29.90 -12.53
CA THR A 204 7.61 -30.01 -13.71
C THR A 204 8.08 -29.08 -14.83
N ASN A 205 8.43 -27.83 -14.51
CA ASN A 205 8.95 -26.88 -15.49
C ASN A 205 10.30 -27.32 -16.09
N GLN A 206 11.14 -28.00 -15.30
CA GLN A 206 12.40 -28.57 -15.79
C GLN A 206 12.15 -29.73 -16.76
N MET A 207 11.26 -30.67 -16.43
CA MET A 207 10.91 -31.78 -17.33
C MET A 207 10.30 -31.31 -18.66
N GLN A 208 9.52 -30.22 -18.64
CA GLN A 208 8.98 -29.62 -19.87
C GLN A 208 10.06 -28.96 -20.74
N ARG A 209 11.15 -28.45 -20.14
CA ARG A 209 12.28 -27.85 -20.87
C ARG A 209 13.24 -28.88 -21.44
N GLU A 210 13.42 -30.01 -20.77
CA GLU A 210 14.36 -31.07 -21.18
C GLU A 210 13.82 -31.92 -22.35
N GLY A 211 12.52 -31.84 -22.65
CA GLY A 211 11.88 -32.62 -23.71
C GLY A 211 11.86 -34.13 -23.41
N PRO A 212 11.10 -34.95 -24.17
CA PRO A 212 11.08 -36.38 -23.97
C PRO A 212 12.49 -36.96 -24.19
N PRO A 213 12.97 -37.89 -23.32
CA PRO A 213 14.26 -38.52 -23.53
C PRO A 213 14.28 -39.21 -24.90
N ALA A 214 15.28 -38.86 -25.72
CA ALA A 214 15.44 -39.45 -27.04
C ALA A 214 15.45 -40.98 -26.92
N GLN A 215 14.41 -41.62 -27.46
CA GLN A 215 14.33 -43.08 -27.50
C GLN A 215 15.53 -43.59 -28.32
N LYS A 216 16.51 -44.19 -27.65
CA LYS A 216 17.57 -44.95 -28.29
C LYS A 216 16.91 -46.04 -29.12
N LYS A 217 16.89 -45.88 -30.45
CA LYS A 217 16.56 -46.95 -31.38
C LYS A 217 17.52 -48.10 -31.11
N LEU A 218 17.01 -49.24 -30.63
CA LEU A 218 17.75 -50.49 -30.70
C LEU A 218 18.03 -50.76 -32.17
N ARG A 219 19.32 -50.79 -32.55
CA ARG A 219 19.74 -51.42 -33.81
C ARG A 219 19.51 -52.92 -33.64
N THR A 220 18.53 -53.45 -34.37
CA THR A 220 18.48 -54.85 -34.73
C THR A 220 19.54 -55.07 -35.79
N ASP A 221 20.65 -55.71 -35.40
CA ASP A 221 21.62 -56.23 -36.34
C ASP A 221 21.04 -57.53 -36.92
N SER A 222 20.87 -57.54 -38.25
CA SER A 222 20.57 -58.73 -39.07
C SER A 222 21.72 -58.98 -40.02
#